data_AF-A0A0Q5Z9A0-F1
#
_entry.id   AF-A0A0Q5Z9A0-F1
#
_cell.length_a   1.000
_cell.length_b   1.000
_cell.length_c   1.000
_cell.angle_alpha   90.00
_cell.angle_beta   90.00
_cell.angle_gamma   90.00
#
_symmetry.space_group_name_H-M   'P 1'
#
loop_
_entity.id
_entity.type
_entity.pdbx_description
1 polymer ?
#
loop_
_entity_poly.entity_id
_entity_poly.type
_entity_poly.pdbx_seq_one_letter_code
_entity_poly.pdbx_strand_id
1 'polypeptide(L)' 'MKAFAVAVIAAIGLGLAAAYVMDSNRVLAYQAFSTSGARVSHPGTNLVGPQWSGDTPMPSGHKPHGA' A
#
# COMPACT_ATOMS: atom_id res chain seq x y z
N MET A 1 11.29 9.47 46.77
CA MET A 1 10.14 9.24 45.86
C MET A 1 9.95 10.32 44.79
N LYS A 2 10.28 11.60 45.05
CA LYS A 2 10.09 12.70 44.08
C LYS A 2 10.82 12.49 42.74
N ALA A 3 12.08 12.04 42.77
CA ALA A 3 12.85 11.76 41.55
C ALA A 3 12.24 10.64 40.70
N PHE A 4 11.71 9.59 41.33
CA PHE A 4 11.01 8.51 40.64
C PHE A 4 9.73 9.02 39.97
N ALA A 5 8.93 9.85 40.67
CA ALA A 5 7.73 10.45 40.09
C ALA A 5 8.06 11.32 38.87
N VAL A 6 9.14 12.11 38.93
CA VAL A 6 9.61 12.93 37.78
C VAL A 6 10.04 12.03 36.61
N ALA A 7 10.75 10.94 36.87
CA ALA A 7 11.16 10.01 35.82
C ALA A 7 9.96 9.34 35.12
N VAL A 8 8.93 8.96 35.88
CA VAL A 8 7.70 8.38 35.32
C VAL A 8 6.98 9.40 34.43
N ILE A 9 6.85 10.65 34.88
CA ILE A 9 6.22 11.71 34.09
C ILE A 9 7.01 11.97 32.79
N ALA A 10 8.34 12.04 32.88
CA ALA A 10 9.19 12.22 31.72
C ALA A 10 9.07 11.07 30.71
N ALA A 11 9.03 9.82 31.20
CA ALA A 11 8.86 8.63 30.35
C ALA A 11 7.52 8.63 29.62
N ILE A 12 6.43 8.99 30.31
CA ILE A 12 5.11 9.15 29.68
C ILE A 12 5.15 10.24 28.60
N GLY A 13 5.73 11.40 28.91
CA GLY A 13 5.86 12.49 27.96
C GLY A 13 6.65 12.11 26.70
N LEU A 14 7.79 11.43 26.87
CA LEU A 14 8.59 10.94 25.75
C LEU A 14 7.85 9.88 24.92
N GLY A 15 7.10 8.98 25.57
CA GLY A 15 6.30 7.97 24.88
C GLY A 15 5.19 8.59 24.02
N LEU A 16 4.49 9.59 24.55
CA LEU A 16 3.46 10.32 23.80
C LEU A 16 4.05 11.11 22.63
N ALA A 17 5.18 11.79 22.84
CA ALA A 17 5.87 12.52 21.79
C ALA A 17 6.34 11.58 20.66
N ALA A 18 6.94 10.44 21.00
CA ALA A 18 7.36 9.43 20.03
C ALA A 18 6.16 8.84 19.26
N ALA A 19 5.05 8.56 19.94
CA ALA A 19 3.83 8.06 19.30
C ALA A 19 3.27 9.05 18.27
N TYR A 20 3.22 10.35 18.63
CA TYR A 20 2.75 11.41 17.74
C TYR A 20 3.63 11.56 16.49
N VAL A 21 4.95 11.60 16.66
CA VAL A 21 5.91 11.70 15.54
C VAL A 21 5.85 10.47 14.63
N MET A 22 5.61 9.29 15.20
CA MET A 22 5.50 8.07 14.42
C MET A 22 4.20 8.02 13.61
N ASP A 23 3.10 8.53 14.16
CA ASP A 23 1.80 8.54 13.50
C ASP A 23 1.79 9.42 12.24
N SER A 24 2.45 10.59 12.28
CA SER A 24 2.55 11.49 11.13
C SER A 24 3.28 10.91 9.91
N ASN A 25 4.06 9.84 10.10
CA ASN A 25 4.89 9.25 9.04
C ASN A 25 4.34 7.91 8.49
N ARG A 26 3.17 7.45 8.97
CA ARG A 26 2.58 6.18 8.51
C ARG A 26 1.56 6.42 7.40
N VAL A 27 1.87 5.96 6.19
CA VAL A 27 0.82 5.72 5.19
C VAL A 27 0.14 4.39 5.53
N LEU A 28 -1.18 4.41 5.75
CA LEU A 28 -1.94 3.19 6.01
C LEU A 28 -1.81 2.25 4.80
N ALA A 29 -1.61 0.95 5.02
CA ALA A 29 -1.35 0.00 3.94
C ALA A 29 -2.45 0.04 2.86
N TYR A 30 -3.72 0.17 3.26
CA TYR A 30 -4.81 0.33 2.29
C TYR A 30 -4.70 1.61 1.48
N GLN A 31 -4.11 2.68 2.03
CA GLN A 31 -3.94 3.97 1.36
C GLN A 31 -2.72 3.96 0.45
N ALA A 32 -1.65 3.24 0.82
CA ALA A 32 -0.47 3.02 -0.02
C ALA A 32 -0.77 2.08 -1.21
N PHE A 33 -1.63 1.08 -1.00
CA PHE A 33 -2.00 0.08 -2.02
C PHE A 33 -3.40 0.31 -2.60
N SER A 34 -4.06 1.44 -2.27
CA SER A 34 -5.24 1.96 -2.95
C SER A 34 -4.83 2.45 -4.35
N THR A 35 -4.42 1.52 -5.19
CA THR A 35 -4.33 1.73 -6.63
C THR A 35 -5.73 1.55 -7.20
N SER A 36 -6.04 2.23 -8.31
CA SER A 36 -7.29 2.02 -9.05
C SER A 36 -7.43 0.52 -9.34
N GLY A 37 -8.39 -0.15 -8.68
CA GLY A 37 -8.48 -1.60 -8.70
C GLY A 37 -8.41 -2.16 -10.12
N ALA A 38 -7.46 -3.06 -10.37
CA ALA A 38 -7.31 -3.71 -11.66
C ALA A 38 -8.42 -4.76 -11.81
N ARG A 39 -9.29 -4.60 -12.81
CA ARG A 39 -10.27 -5.64 -13.15
C ARG A 39 -9.57 -6.69 -14.00
N VAL A 40 -9.87 -7.98 -13.82
CA VAL A 40 -9.33 -9.06 -14.66
C VAL A 40 -9.58 -8.79 -16.15
N SER A 41 -10.71 -8.15 -16.47
CA SER A 41 -11.07 -7.74 -17.83
C SER A 41 -10.42 -6.43 -18.30
N HIS A 42 -9.87 -5.60 -17.41
CA HIS A 42 -9.20 -4.34 -17.69
C HIS A 42 -8.14 -4.07 -16.61
N PRO A 43 -6.97 -4.72 -16.71
CA PRO A 43 -5.97 -4.69 -15.64
C PRO A 43 -5.14 -3.40 -15.62
N GLY A 44 -5.30 -2.55 -16.65
CA GLY A 44 -4.62 -1.25 -16.78
C GLY A 44 -3.10 -1.41 -16.66
N THR A 45 -2.45 -0.46 -15.99
CA THR A 45 -1.01 -0.55 -15.69
C THR A 45 -0.71 -1.16 -14.31
N ASN A 46 -1.75 -1.46 -13.51
CA ASN A 46 -1.59 -1.85 -12.11
C ASN A 46 -1.13 -3.31 -11.93
N LEU A 47 -1.43 -4.22 -12.88
CA LEU A 47 -0.96 -5.62 -12.81
C LEU A 47 0.21 -5.93 -13.75
N VAL A 48 0.49 -5.05 -14.72
CA VAL A 48 1.26 -5.41 -15.92
C VAL A 48 2.23 -4.31 -16.38
N GLY A 49 2.24 -3.16 -15.69
CA GLY A 49 3.17 -2.06 -15.94
C GLY A 49 2.82 -1.19 -17.17
N PRO A 50 3.50 -0.03 -17.35
CA PRO A 50 3.13 0.98 -18.35
C PRO A 50 3.28 0.54 -19.81
N GLN A 51 4.04 -0.52 -20.06
CA GLN A 51 4.36 -0.98 -21.42
C GLN A 51 3.47 -2.15 -21.88
N TRP A 52 2.47 -2.53 -21.08
CA TRP A 52 1.58 -3.61 -21.46
C TRP A 52 0.52 -3.15 -22.45
N SER A 53 0.52 -3.74 -23.64
CA SER A 53 -0.41 -3.41 -24.72
C SER A 53 -1.73 -4.19 -24.67
N GLY A 54 -1.89 -5.15 -23.76
CA GLY A 54 -3.07 -6.04 -23.74
C GLY A 54 -3.07 -7.12 -24.82
N ASP A 55 -2.23 -7.00 -25.84
CA ASP A 55 -2.07 -7.99 -26.89
C ASP A 55 -1.21 -9.15 -26.40
N THR A 56 -1.85 -10.25 -26.00
CA THR A 56 -1.17 -11.54 -26.02
C THR A 56 -0.96 -11.91 -27.49
N PRO A 57 0.29 -12.09 -27.98
CA PRO A 57 0.50 -12.65 -29.31
C PRO A 57 -0.22 -13.99 -29.36
N MET A 58 -1.31 -14.05 -30.12
CA MET A 58 -2.03 -15.30 -30.33
C MET A 58 -1.02 -16.29 -30.92
N PRO A 59 -0.80 -17.46 -30.31
CA PRO A 59 -0.03 -18.51 -30.96
C PRO A 59 -0.70 -18.77 -32.31
N SER A 60 0.06 -18.65 -33.40
CA SER A 60 -0.44 -18.80 -34.76
C SER A 60 -1.07 -20.19 -34.92
N GLY A 61 -2.39 -20.29 -34.75
CA GLY A 61 -3.12 -21.56 -34.84
C GLY A 61 -4.38 -21.71 -33.97
N HIS A 62 -4.68 -20.82 -33.01
CA HIS A 62 -5.92 -20.91 -32.23
C HIS A 62 -7.08 -20.15 -32.89
N LYS A 63 -8.09 -20.90 -33.37
CA LYS A 63 -9.38 -20.33 -33.82
C LYS A 63 -10.13 -19.75 -32.61
N PRO A 64 -10.76 -18.57 -32.73
CA PRO A 64 -11.62 -18.04 -31.69
C PRO A 64 -12.85 -18.96 -31.55
N HIS A 65 -13.03 -19.54 -30.37
CA HIS A 65 -14.30 -20.16 -29.97
C HIS A 65 -15.11 -19.12 -29.21
N GLY A 66 -16.31 -18.83 -29.72
CA GLY A 66 -17.37 -18.14 -28.98
C GLY A 66 -17.70 -16.75 -29.52
N ALA A 67 -18.77 -16.70 -30.30
CA ALA A 67 -19.66 -15.54 -30.42
C ALA A 67 -20.69 -15.59 -29.28
#